data_AF-A0A497HJF5-F1
#
_entry.id   AF-A0A497HJF5-F1
#
_cell.length_a   1.000
_cell.length_b   1.000
_cell.length_c   1.000
_cell.angle_alpha   90.00
_cell.angle_beta   90.00
_cell.angle_gamma   90.00
#
_symmetry.space_group_name_H-M   'P 1'
#
loop_
_entity.id
_entity.type
_entity.pdbx_description
1 polymer ?
#
loop_
_entity_poly.entity_id
_entity_poly.type
_entity_poly.pdbx_seq_one_letter_code
_entity_poly.pdbx_strand_id
1 'polypeptide(L)'
;MSERNEKKIKELIKKLEELEGGVRLVRAELSKLIGEKGASLIREDEQQRANILFDIWKAGSVITQRELYKIASKHGMDNRGLGGFFVGKKPSLVKLADGKVALTEKAKENLVKWGLIPEENA
;
A
#
# COMPACT_ATOMS: atom_id res chain seq x y z
N MET A 1 -10.25 -26.87 -26.23
CA MET A 1 -9.36 -26.81 -25.05
C MET A 1 -8.99 -28.25 -24.71
N SER A 2 -7.72 -28.59 -24.48
CA SER A 2 -7.36 -30.00 -24.23
C SER A 2 -7.81 -30.43 -22.82
N GLU A 3 -8.21 -31.70 -22.65
CA GLU A 3 -8.52 -32.30 -21.34
C GLU A 3 -7.40 -32.07 -20.31
N ARG A 4 -6.14 -32.11 -20.79
CA ARG A 4 -4.95 -31.80 -20.00
C ARG A 4 -4.98 -30.39 -19.42
N ASN A 5 -5.40 -29.41 -20.22
CA ASN A 5 -5.50 -28.01 -19.77
C ASN A 5 -6.65 -27.83 -18.79
N GLU A 6 -7.78 -28.50 -19.00
CA GLU A 6 -8.93 -28.40 -18.10
C GLU A 6 -8.64 -29.00 -16.72
N LYS A 7 -7.96 -30.16 -16.68
CA LYS A 7 -7.49 -30.76 -15.43
C LYS A 7 -6.51 -29.83 -14.72
N LYS A 8 -5.62 -29.17 -15.46
CA LYS A 8 -4.64 -28.26 -14.87
C LYS A 8 -5.28 -27.00 -14.29
N ILE A 9 -6.29 -26.46 -14.96
CA ILE A 9 -7.07 -25.31 -14.47
C ILE A 9 -7.76 -25.66 -13.15
N LYS A 10 -8.41 -26.83 -13.06
CA LYS A 10 -9.08 -27.29 -11.82
C LYS A 10 -8.08 -27.45 -10.66
N GLU A 11 -6.90 -27.99 -10.92
CA GLU A 11 -5.82 -28.05 -9.91
C GLU A 11 -5.36 -26.67 -9.44
N LEU A 12 -5.23 -25.70 -10.36
CA LEU A 12 -4.78 -24.35 -10.04
C LEU A 12 -5.84 -23.57 -9.25
N ILE A 13 -7.13 -23.72 -9.59
CA ILE A 13 -8.24 -23.11 -8.83
C ILE A 13 -8.22 -23.62 -7.39
N LYS A 14 -8.11 -24.93 -7.20
CA LYS A 14 -8.05 -25.51 -5.85
C LYS A 14 -6.87 -24.97 -5.03
N LYS A 15 -5.68 -24.88 -5.65
CA LYS A 15 -4.50 -24.29 -5.00
C LYS A 15 -4.70 -22.82 -4.64
N LEU A 16 -5.40 -22.06 -5.48
CA LEU A 16 -5.71 -20.67 -5.22
C LEU A 16 -6.66 -20.52 -4.03
N GLU A 17 -7.71 -21.34 -3.97
CA GLU A 17 -8.66 -21.38 -2.84
C GLU A 17 -7.97 -21.72 -1.52
N GLU A 18 -7.06 -22.71 -1.53
CA GLU A 18 -6.25 -23.08 -0.36
C GLU A 18 -5.34 -21.92 0.10
N LEU A 19 -4.70 -21.23 -0.84
CA LEU A 19 -3.88 -20.05 -0.55
C LEU A 19 -4.69 -18.89 0.02
N GLU A 20 -5.86 -18.61 -0.55
CA GLU A 20 -6.77 -17.57 -0.05
C GLU A 20 -7.22 -17.85 1.38
N GLY A 21 -7.56 -19.11 1.69
CA GLY A 21 -7.87 -19.55 3.04
C GLY A 21 -6.71 -19.32 4.01
N GLY A 22 -5.50 -19.71 3.62
CA GLY A 22 -4.29 -19.49 4.42
C GLY A 22 -4.01 -18.01 4.69
N VAL A 23 -4.15 -17.15 3.68
CA VAL A 23 -3.98 -15.70 3.82
C VAL A 23 -5.00 -15.11 4.79
N ARG A 24 -6.27 -15.57 4.75
CA ARG A 24 -7.30 -15.12 5.69
C ARG A 24 -6.97 -15.48 7.14
N LEU A 25 -6.49 -16.69 7.38
CA LEU A 25 -6.07 -17.13 8.72
C LEU A 25 -4.90 -16.30 9.25
N VAL A 26 -3.88 -16.09 8.43
CA VAL A 26 -2.72 -15.26 8.80
C VAL A 26 -3.16 -13.82 9.11
N ARG A 27 -4.07 -13.25 8.30
CA ARG A 27 -4.64 -11.92 8.57
C ARG A 27 -5.38 -11.88 9.90
N ALA A 28 -6.24 -12.86 10.18
CA ALA A 28 -6.97 -12.92 11.44
C ALA A 28 -6.04 -12.99 12.65
N GLU A 29 -4.97 -13.77 12.54
CA GLU A 29 -3.98 -13.89 13.61
C GLU A 29 -3.16 -12.60 13.78
N LEU A 30 -2.74 -11.98 12.67
CA LEU A 30 -2.12 -10.65 12.70
C LEU A 30 -3.04 -9.60 13.32
N SER A 31 -4.33 -9.59 12.99
CA SER A 31 -5.30 -8.66 13.58
C SER A 31 -5.47 -8.85 15.09
N LYS A 32 -5.41 -10.09 15.59
CA LYS A 32 -5.42 -10.35 17.04
C LYS A 32 -4.14 -9.84 17.71
N LEU A 33 -2.98 -10.08 17.11
CA LEU A 33 -1.68 -9.68 17.65
C LEU A 33 -1.47 -8.17 17.64
N ILE A 34 -1.97 -7.50 16.61
CA ILE A 34 -1.90 -6.03 16.45
C ILE A 34 -2.98 -5.32 17.30
N GLY A 35 -3.90 -6.08 17.90
CA GLY A 35 -5.12 -5.55 18.54
C GLY A 35 -6.12 -5.06 17.49
N GLU A 36 -7.41 -5.07 17.82
CA GLU A 36 -8.55 -4.78 16.93
C GLU A 36 -8.53 -3.41 16.18
N LYS A 37 -7.47 -2.59 16.33
CA LYS A 37 -7.19 -1.44 15.44
C LYS A 37 -6.79 -1.86 14.01
N GLY A 38 -6.47 -3.13 13.76
CA GLY A 38 -6.05 -3.65 12.46
C GLY A 38 -7.16 -3.95 11.45
N ALA A 39 -8.44 -3.76 11.80
CA ALA A 39 -9.53 -3.79 10.82
C ALA A 39 -9.46 -2.52 9.97
N SER A 40 -9.13 -2.67 8.68
CA SER A 40 -8.85 -1.59 7.71
C SER A 40 -9.60 -0.28 7.99
N LEU A 41 -8.95 0.66 8.69
CA LEU A 41 -9.39 2.05 8.79
C LEU A 41 -9.23 2.79 7.44
N ILE A 42 -8.59 2.14 6.47
CA ILE A 42 -8.41 2.63 5.12
C ILE A 42 -9.68 2.29 4.34
N ARG A 43 -10.37 3.32 3.83
CA ARG A 43 -11.46 3.11 2.87
C ARG A 43 -10.87 2.52 1.59
N GLU A 44 -11.63 1.67 0.87
CA GLU A 44 -11.10 1.02 -0.35
C GLU A 44 -10.55 2.01 -1.38
N ASP A 45 -11.16 3.20 -1.50
CA ASP A 45 -10.70 4.29 -2.37
C ASP A 45 -9.40 4.96 -1.89
N GLU A 46 -9.02 4.78 -0.63
CA GLU A 46 -7.77 5.28 -0.03
C GLU A 46 -6.65 4.21 -0.01
N GLN A 47 -6.98 2.93 -0.25
CA GLN A 47 -6.02 1.82 -0.14
C GLN A 47 -4.84 1.97 -1.10
N GLN A 48 -5.10 2.35 -2.35
CA GLN A 48 -4.05 2.58 -3.34
C GLN A 48 -3.09 3.68 -2.88
N ARG A 49 -3.63 4.77 -2.33
CA ARG A 49 -2.87 5.92 -1.83
C ARG A 49 -2.02 5.53 -0.61
N ALA A 50 -2.60 4.78 0.32
CA ALA A 50 -1.92 4.30 1.51
C ALA A 50 -0.73 3.38 1.16
N ASN A 51 -0.92 2.47 0.21
CA ASN A 51 0.14 1.56 -0.26
C ASN A 51 1.31 2.32 -0.91
N ILE A 52 1.02 3.36 -1.70
CA ILE A 52 2.05 4.23 -2.29
C ILE A 52 2.84 4.93 -1.19
N LEU A 53 2.17 5.58 -0.23
CA LEU A 53 2.83 6.28 0.88
C LEU A 53 3.69 5.33 1.73
N PHE A 54 3.21 4.11 1.96
CA PHE A 54 3.95 3.09 2.71
C PHE A 54 5.22 2.63 1.98
N ASP A 55 5.16 2.44 0.66
CA ASP A 55 6.35 2.10 -0.14
C ASP A 55 7.39 3.26 -0.13
N ILE A 56 6.94 4.53 -0.09
CA ILE A 56 7.83 5.69 0.06
C ILE A 56 8.47 5.69 1.46
N TRP A 57 7.69 5.39 2.51
CA TRP A 57 8.22 5.32 3.88
C TRP A 57 9.30 4.25 4.00
N LYS A 58 9.06 3.04 3.47
CA LYS A 58 10.05 1.95 3.43
C LYS A 58 11.33 2.31 2.65
N ALA A 59 11.23 3.22 1.67
CA ALA A 59 12.37 3.73 0.91
C ALA A 59 13.16 4.84 1.64
N GLY A 60 12.84 5.11 2.92
CA GLY A 60 13.52 6.13 3.72
C GLY A 60 12.81 7.49 3.74
N SER A 61 11.53 7.54 3.37
CA SER A 61 10.67 8.73 3.37
C SER A 61 11.05 9.87 2.43
N VAL A 62 12.22 9.81 1.79
CA VAL A 62 12.70 10.76 0.78
C VAL A 62 13.15 9.99 -0.45
N ILE A 63 12.53 10.29 -1.58
CA ILE A 63 12.77 9.60 -2.84
C ILE A 63 12.90 10.59 -4.00
N THR A 64 13.47 10.16 -5.10
CA THR A 64 13.45 10.92 -6.35
C THR A 64 12.05 10.90 -6.97
N GLN A 65 11.77 11.89 -7.83
CA GLN A 65 10.51 11.91 -8.56
C GLN A 65 10.35 10.71 -9.52
N ARG A 66 11.46 10.17 -10.04
CA ARG A 66 11.45 8.95 -10.87
C ARG A 66 11.03 7.72 -10.06
N GLU A 67 11.47 7.61 -8.80
CA GLU A 67 11.05 6.52 -7.91
C GLU A 67 9.57 6.64 -7.55
N LEU A 68 9.08 7.87 -7.33
CA LEU A 68 7.65 8.11 -7.09
C LEU A 68 6.80 7.56 -8.24
N TYR A 69 7.18 7.81 -9.50
CA TYR A 69 6.47 7.29 -10.67
C TYR A 69 6.50 5.77 -10.75
N LYS A 70 7.64 5.15 -10.42
CA LYS A 70 7.76 3.68 -10.38
C LYS A 70 6.84 3.08 -9.30
N ILE A 71 6.82 3.67 -8.11
CA ILE A 71 5.95 3.23 -7.00
C ILE A 71 4.49 3.40 -7.39
N ALA A 72 4.11 4.56 -7.95
CA ALA A 72 2.74 4.83 -8.39
C ALA A 72 2.27 3.79 -9.43
N SER A 73 3.08 3.53 -10.45
CA SER A 73 2.78 2.56 -11.50
C SER A 73 2.65 1.13 -10.96
N LYS A 74 3.49 0.73 -10.01
CA LYS A 74 3.39 -0.57 -9.32
C LYS A 74 2.02 -0.78 -8.67
N HIS A 75 1.39 0.28 -8.17
CA HIS A 75 0.06 0.24 -7.55
C HIS A 75 -1.07 0.61 -8.52
N GLY A 76 -0.81 0.71 -9.83
CA GLY A 76 -1.81 1.00 -10.85
C GLY A 76 -2.27 2.46 -10.90
N MET A 77 -1.50 3.39 -10.35
CA MET A 77 -1.81 4.82 -10.40
C MET A 77 -1.09 5.52 -11.55
N ASP A 78 -1.84 6.27 -12.34
CA ASP A 78 -1.31 7.13 -13.41
C ASP A 78 -0.65 8.40 -12.83
N ASN A 79 0.39 8.91 -13.51
CA ASN A 79 1.14 10.09 -13.07
C ASN A 79 0.26 11.34 -12.88
N ARG A 80 -0.85 11.48 -13.61
CA ARG A 80 -1.81 12.58 -13.43
C ARG A 80 -2.50 12.54 -12.06
N GLY A 81 -2.70 11.34 -11.50
CA GLY A 81 -3.28 11.14 -10.17
C GLY A 81 -2.37 11.59 -9.03
N LEU A 82 -1.06 11.78 -9.29
CA LEU A 82 -0.10 12.14 -8.26
C LEU A 82 -0.21 13.58 -7.77
N GLY A 83 -0.83 14.47 -8.53
CA GLY A 83 -1.04 15.87 -8.11
C GLY A 83 -1.74 15.95 -6.75
N GLY A 84 -2.66 15.02 -6.47
CA GLY A 84 -3.40 14.91 -5.22
C GLY A 84 -2.53 14.69 -3.97
N PHE A 85 -1.27 14.29 -4.11
CA PHE A 85 -0.35 14.11 -2.98
C PHE A 85 0.27 15.42 -2.50
N PHE A 86 0.34 16.42 -3.37
CA PHE A 86 1.08 17.67 -3.16
C PHE A 86 0.16 18.87 -2.85
N VAL A 87 -1.16 18.67 -2.84
CA VAL A 87 -2.16 19.73 -2.71
C VAL A 87 -2.95 19.62 -1.40
N GLY A 88 -3.64 20.70 -1.04
CA GLY A 88 -4.45 20.82 0.18
C GLY A 88 -3.70 21.48 1.33
N LYS A 89 -4.41 21.72 2.45
CA LYS A 89 -3.84 22.38 3.65
C LYS A 89 -2.77 21.54 4.35
N LYS A 90 -2.84 20.22 4.22
CA LYS A 90 -1.87 19.26 4.78
C LYS A 90 -1.52 18.23 3.71
N PRO A 91 -0.63 18.56 2.76
CA PRO A 91 -0.26 17.63 1.69
C PRO A 91 0.45 16.41 2.26
N SER A 92 0.43 15.29 1.53
CA SER A 92 1.11 14.05 1.94
C SER A 92 2.56 13.99 1.46
N LEU A 93 2.86 14.71 0.38
CA LEU A 93 4.19 14.82 -0.18
C LEU A 93 4.56 16.29 -0.38
N VAL A 94 5.84 16.60 -0.22
CA VAL A 94 6.42 17.90 -0.55
C VAL A 94 7.59 17.72 -1.51
N LYS A 95 7.81 18.70 -2.37
CA LYS A 95 8.99 18.75 -3.24
C LYS A 95 10.15 19.41 -2.50
N LEU A 96 11.33 18.82 -2.62
CA LEU A 96 12.57 19.36 -2.09
C LEU A 96 13.33 20.13 -3.19
N ALA A 97 14.24 21.00 -2.78
CA ALA A 97 14.99 21.87 -3.69
C ALA A 97 15.88 21.11 -4.69
N ASP A 98 16.29 19.88 -4.37
CA ASP A 98 17.12 19.00 -5.20
C ASP A 98 16.31 18.12 -6.17
N GLY A 99 15.00 18.37 -6.32
CA GLY A 99 14.12 17.59 -7.19
C GLY A 99 13.66 16.26 -6.58
N LYS A 100 13.93 16.02 -5.29
CA LYS A 100 13.35 14.91 -4.55
C LYS A 100 11.97 15.24 -4.00
N VAL A 101 11.31 14.21 -3.51
CA VAL A 101 10.00 14.25 -2.88
C VAL A 101 10.10 13.60 -1.51
N ALA A 102 9.53 14.23 -0.50
CA ALA A 102 9.52 13.72 0.88
C ALA A 102 8.10 13.52 1.41
N LEU A 103 7.91 12.51 2.25
CA LEU A 103 6.72 12.38 3.09
C LEU A 103 6.64 13.55 4.08
N THR A 104 5.44 14.08 4.26
CA THR A 104 5.16 15.02 5.33
C THR A 104 4.86 14.29 6.63
N GLU A 105 4.97 14.99 7.76
CA GLU A 105 4.52 14.50 9.07
C GLU A 105 3.05 14.06 9.00
N LYS A 106 2.20 14.78 8.27
CA LYS A 106 0.80 14.38 8.11
C LYS A 106 0.64 13.02 7.42
N ALA A 107 1.49 12.72 6.45
CA ALA A 107 1.45 11.42 5.78
C ALA A 107 1.85 10.29 6.74
N LYS A 108 2.87 10.50 7.57
CA LYS A 108 3.30 9.54 8.59
C LYS A 108 2.24 9.32 9.66
N GLU A 109 1.61 10.38 10.17
CA GLU A 109 0.45 10.28 11.07
C GLU A 109 -0.67 9.42 10.45
N ASN A 110 -0.94 9.59 9.15
CA ASN A 110 -1.95 8.80 8.47
C ASN A 110 -1.52 7.33 8.34
N LEU A 111 -0.26 7.05 8.03
CA LEU A 111 0.29 5.68 7.99
C LEU A 111 0.18 4.99 9.35
N VAL A 112 0.43 5.71 10.45
CA VAL A 112 0.24 5.23 11.83
C VAL A 112 -1.24 4.97 12.10
N LYS A 113 -2.10 5.94 11.80
CA LYS A 113 -3.56 5.80 11.97
C LYS A 113 -4.10 4.59 11.21
N TRP A 114 -3.55 4.29 10.04
CA TRP A 114 -3.91 3.15 9.22
C TRP A 114 -3.25 1.83 9.66
N GLY A 115 -2.42 1.83 10.71
CA GLY A 115 -1.72 0.66 11.21
C GLY A 115 -0.63 0.14 10.26
N LEU A 116 -0.13 0.97 9.35
CA LEU A 116 0.89 0.59 8.37
C LEU A 116 2.32 0.80 8.90
N ILE A 117 2.51 1.72 9.84
CA ILE A 117 3.80 1.94 10.52
C ILE A 117 3.57 2.09 12.03
N PRO A 118 4.58 1.75 12.88
CA PRO A 118 4.48 1.89 14.34
C PRO A 118 4.34 3.35 14.80
N GLU A 119 3.71 3.59 15.95
CA GLU A 119 3.50 4.93 16.52
C GLU A 119 4.83 5.67 16.80
N GLU A 120 5.89 4.94 17.14
CA GLU A 120 7.23 5.48 17.38
C GLU A 120 7.95 5.99 16.11
N ASN A 121 7.38 5.74 14.92
CA ASN A 121 7.93 6.15 13.62
C ASN A 121 7.08 7.22 12.92
N ALA A 122 6.13 7.83 13.64
CA ALA A 122 5.31 8.95 13.20
C ALA A 122 6.14 10.21 12.92
#